data_AF-A0A939I4Q0-F1
#
_entry.id   AF-A0A939I4Q0-F1
#
_cell.length_a   1.000
_cell.length_b   1.000
_cell.length_c   1.000
_cell.angle_alpha   90.00
_cell.angle_beta   90.00
_cell.angle_gamma   90.00
#
_symmetry.space_group_name_H-M   'P 1'
#
loop_
_entity.id
_entity.type
_entity.pdbx_description
1 polymer ?
#
loop_
_entity_poly.entity_id
_entity_poly.type
_entity_poly.pdbx_seq_one_letter_code
_entity_poly.pdbx_strand_id
1 'polypeptide(L)'
;MLKPAILTNYEATAVLSTAHTLGPADEVLAQLAITAGLRLHEIADLDANDITLEHETDHLDNDGTEPDSDTADLHDENNPPYLLRIGFGKTPRTIPVAQPANRALHTWMADRPDAAPLLPGASTPEQIASRWKHVLLKAGVHRAEGEGSVLEAGRNRLLKYLLGLEERGALPYGYAAAYLGLPGTGLRELPSRWYHDVIRAIADQPLGQNAGAPAEEE
;
A
#
# COMPACT_ATOMS: atom_id res chain seq x y z
N MET A 1 -3.07 -27.89 4.51
CA MET A 1 -2.92 -26.42 4.60
C MET A 1 -2.59 -25.90 3.21
N LEU A 2 -3.41 -25.03 2.64
CA LEU A 2 -3.08 -24.34 1.38
C LEU A 2 -1.97 -23.32 1.67
N LYS A 3 -0.91 -23.31 0.87
CA LYS A 3 0.13 -22.27 0.98
C LYS A 3 -0.49 -20.92 0.61
N PRO A 4 -0.19 -19.83 1.32
CA PRO A 4 -0.70 -18.51 0.95
C PRO A 4 -0.18 -18.14 -0.44
N ALA A 5 -1.08 -17.68 -1.32
CA ALA A 5 -0.68 -17.16 -2.62
C ALA A 5 0.15 -15.87 -2.46
N ILE A 6 1.16 -15.71 -3.32
CA ILE A 6 2.09 -14.58 -3.33
C ILE A 6 2.26 -14.13 -4.77
N LEU A 7 2.14 -12.83 -5.04
CA LEU A 7 2.50 -12.28 -6.35
C LEU A 7 4.02 -12.33 -6.54
N THR A 8 4.46 -12.78 -7.70
CA THR A 8 5.85 -12.56 -8.16
C THR A 8 6.08 -11.07 -8.44
N ASN A 9 7.34 -10.66 -8.59
CA ASN A 9 7.65 -9.28 -9.00
C ASN A 9 7.08 -8.94 -10.37
N TYR A 10 7.08 -9.91 -11.29
CA TYR A 10 6.49 -9.76 -12.62
C TYR A 10 4.97 -9.54 -12.53
N GLU A 11 4.27 -10.40 -11.79
CA GLU A 11 2.81 -10.28 -11.63
C GLU A 11 2.44 -8.99 -10.90
N ALA A 12 3.16 -8.60 -9.85
CA ALA A 12 2.91 -7.33 -9.16
C ALA A 12 3.10 -6.12 -10.08
N THR A 13 4.13 -6.16 -10.95
CA THR A 13 4.37 -5.10 -11.94
C THR A 13 3.26 -5.06 -12.98
N ALA A 14 2.85 -6.23 -13.50
CA ALA A 14 1.73 -6.33 -14.45
C ALA A 14 0.44 -5.80 -13.84
N VAL A 15 0.14 -6.15 -12.58
CA VAL A 15 -1.04 -5.68 -11.85
C VAL A 15 -1.04 -4.17 -11.67
N LEU A 16 0.06 -3.58 -11.21
CA LEU A 16 0.17 -2.12 -11.05
C LEU A 16 0.02 -1.39 -12.40
N SER A 17 0.66 -1.89 -13.47
CA SER A 17 0.54 -1.32 -14.80
C SER A 17 -0.88 -1.43 -15.35
N THR A 18 -1.52 -2.59 -15.20
CA THR A 18 -2.91 -2.78 -15.62
C THR A 18 -3.86 -1.88 -14.83
N ALA A 19 -3.70 -1.78 -13.51
CA ALA A 19 -4.51 -0.92 -12.66
C ALA A 19 -4.46 0.55 -13.11
N HIS A 20 -3.26 1.07 -13.40
CA HIS A 20 -3.08 2.42 -13.96
C HIS A 20 -3.89 2.62 -15.26
N THR A 21 -3.92 1.62 -16.14
CA THR A 21 -4.71 1.69 -17.39
C THR A 21 -6.22 1.56 -17.20
N LEU A 22 -6.68 0.91 -16.12
CA LEU A 22 -8.10 0.73 -15.81
C LEU A 22 -8.71 2.00 -15.21
N GLY A 23 -7.91 2.76 -14.45
CA GLY A 23 -8.23 4.11 -14.01
C GLY A 23 -7.79 4.41 -12.57
N PRO A 24 -7.94 5.67 -12.13
CA PRO A 24 -7.37 6.14 -10.86
C PRO A 24 -7.81 5.34 -9.62
N ALA A 25 -9.07 4.91 -9.57
CA ALA A 25 -9.58 4.12 -8.44
C ALA A 25 -9.00 2.69 -8.40
N ASP A 26 -8.75 2.08 -9.56
CA ASP A 26 -8.11 0.77 -9.64
C ASP A 26 -6.62 0.87 -9.33
N GLU A 27 -5.97 1.96 -9.75
CA GLU A 27 -4.59 2.29 -9.39
C GLU A 27 -4.42 2.44 -7.88
N VAL A 28 -5.27 3.25 -7.22
CA VAL A 28 -5.26 3.39 -5.75
C VAL A 28 -5.47 2.04 -5.08
N LEU A 29 -6.46 1.26 -5.51
CA LEU A 29 -6.71 -0.07 -4.96
C LEU A 29 -5.47 -0.98 -5.06
N ALA A 30 -4.84 -1.03 -6.24
CA ALA A 30 -3.67 -1.88 -6.47
C ALA A 30 -2.46 -1.42 -5.64
N GLN A 31 -2.25 -0.12 -5.53
CA GLN A 31 -1.20 0.46 -4.70
C GLN A 31 -1.42 0.13 -3.21
N LEU A 32 -2.62 0.37 -2.68
CA LEU A 32 -2.95 0.04 -1.29
C LEU A 32 -2.78 -1.45 -0.98
N ALA A 33 -3.18 -2.34 -1.89
CA ALA A 33 -3.06 -3.79 -1.71
C ALA A 33 -1.62 -4.31 -1.83
N ILE A 34 -0.80 -3.75 -2.74
CA ILE A 34 0.54 -4.27 -3.05
C ILE A 34 1.64 -3.54 -2.27
N THR A 35 1.62 -2.21 -2.24
CA THR A 35 2.74 -1.42 -1.72
C THR A 35 2.49 -0.92 -0.30
N ALA A 36 1.23 -0.65 0.09
CA ALA A 36 0.87 -0.38 1.49
C ALA A 36 0.51 -1.66 2.29
N GLY A 37 0.21 -2.76 1.60
CA GLY A 37 -0.08 -4.06 2.23
C GLY A 37 -1.36 -4.09 3.05
N LEU A 38 -2.36 -3.29 2.65
CA LEU A 38 -3.67 -3.31 3.28
C LEU A 38 -4.43 -4.58 2.93
N ARG A 39 -5.21 -5.06 3.89
CA ARG A 39 -6.21 -6.10 3.64
C ARG A 39 -7.39 -5.50 2.91
N LEU A 40 -8.10 -6.29 2.13
CA LEU A 40 -9.20 -5.77 1.31
C LEU A 40 -10.35 -5.18 2.12
N HIS A 41 -10.62 -5.71 3.32
CA HIS A 41 -11.61 -5.10 4.21
C HIS A 41 -11.11 -3.78 4.80
N GLU A 42 -9.81 -3.64 5.05
CA GLU A 42 -9.25 -2.36 5.51
C GLU A 42 -9.41 -1.30 4.42
N ILE A 43 -9.20 -1.66 3.14
CA ILE A 43 -9.42 -0.75 2.01
C ILE A 43 -10.91 -0.39 1.85
N ALA A 44 -11.82 -1.35 2.08
CA ALA A 44 -13.27 -1.11 1.99
C ALA A 44 -13.77 -0.11 3.04
N ASP A 45 -13.12 -0.09 4.21
CA ASP A 45 -13.48 0.75 5.35
C ASP A 45 -12.73 2.09 5.38
N LEU A 46 -11.81 2.35 4.44
CA LEU A 46 -11.08 3.62 4.38
C LEU A 46 -11.97 4.76 3.87
N ASP A 47 -11.89 5.89 4.57
CA ASP A 47 -12.39 7.19 4.11
C ASP A 47 -11.23 8.15 3.77
N ALA A 48 -11.54 9.22 3.05
CA ALA A 48 -10.60 10.31 2.80
C ALA A 48 -9.98 10.89 4.08
N ASN A 49 -10.77 10.96 5.16
CA ASN A 49 -10.34 11.47 6.47
C ASN A 49 -9.33 10.55 7.19
N ASP A 50 -9.17 9.30 6.74
CA ASP A 50 -8.19 8.37 7.29
C ASP A 50 -6.79 8.58 6.67
N ILE A 51 -6.67 9.49 5.70
CA ILE A 51 -5.44 9.80 4.97
C ILE A 51 -4.93 11.16 5.41
N THR A 52 -3.80 11.19 6.13
CA THR A 52 -3.17 12.43 6.62
C THR A 52 -1.79 12.60 6.02
N LEU A 53 -1.37 13.82 5.70
CA LEU A 53 0.01 14.07 5.27
C LEU A 53 0.95 14.04 6.49
N GLU A 54 2.17 13.50 6.34
CA GLU A 54 3.17 13.51 7.43
C GLU A 54 3.45 14.92 7.98
N HIS A 55 3.36 15.96 7.13
CA HIS A 55 3.48 17.37 7.56
C HIS A 55 2.40 17.80 8.56
N GLU A 56 1.21 17.19 8.55
CA GLU A 56 0.12 17.52 9.48
C GLU A 56 0.29 16.85 10.84
N THR A 57 1.07 15.78 10.93
CA THR A 57 1.35 15.09 12.21
C THR A 57 2.44 15.76 13.05
N ASP A 58 3.29 16.59 12.45
CA ASP A 58 4.40 17.26 13.14
C ASP A 58 4.11 18.73 13.57
N HIS A 59 2.91 19.25 13.33
CA HIS A 59 2.56 20.65 13.65
C HIS A 59 1.33 20.82 14.56
N LEU A 60 1.25 20.01 15.62
CA LEU A 60 0.50 20.39 16.82
C LEU A 60 1.33 21.14 17.88
N ASP A 61 2.56 21.54 17.54
CA ASP A 61 3.37 22.46 18.35
C ASP A 61 3.78 23.70 17.53
N ASN A 62 3.06 24.81 17.78
CA ASN A 62 3.47 26.22 17.66
C ASN A 62 4.47 26.63 16.55
N ASP A 63 3.99 27.10 15.40
CA ASP A 63 4.19 28.49 14.97
C ASP A 63 3.28 28.80 13.77
N GLY A 64 2.57 29.93 13.82
CA GLY A 64 1.50 30.31 12.90
C GLY A 64 1.98 30.73 11.51
N THR A 65 2.66 29.84 10.79
CA THR A 65 3.06 30.05 9.40
C THR A 65 2.29 29.07 8.53
N GLU A 66 1.26 29.56 7.85
CA GLU A 66 0.53 28.79 6.84
C GLU A 66 1.51 28.39 5.71
N PRO A 67 1.61 27.11 5.35
CA PRO A 67 2.34 26.73 4.15
C PRO A 67 1.57 27.21 2.91
N ASP A 68 2.26 27.98 2.06
CA ASP A 68 1.72 28.48 0.79
C ASP A 68 1.13 27.31 -0.03
N SER A 69 -0.18 27.39 -0.27
CA SER A 69 -1.02 26.29 -0.76
C SER A 69 -1.02 26.12 -2.28
N ASP A 70 0.00 26.56 -2.99
CA ASP A 70 0.00 26.52 -4.45
C ASP A 70 1.08 25.57 -4.99
N THR A 71 0.59 24.40 -5.42
CA THR A 71 1.27 23.33 -6.17
C THR A 71 2.19 22.41 -5.36
N ALA A 72 1.59 21.40 -4.71
CA ALA A 72 2.29 20.15 -4.44
C ALA A 72 2.68 19.54 -5.80
N ASP A 73 3.93 19.72 -6.21
CA ASP A 73 4.44 19.12 -7.43
C ASP A 73 4.43 17.60 -7.26
N LEU A 74 3.51 16.91 -7.94
CA LEU A 74 3.27 15.46 -7.81
C LEU A 74 4.49 14.60 -8.23
N HIS A 75 5.52 15.26 -8.76
CA HIS A 75 6.79 14.68 -9.16
C HIS A 75 7.95 14.94 -8.18
N ASP A 76 7.76 15.73 -7.13
CA ASP A 76 8.80 15.99 -6.14
C ASP A 76 9.00 14.80 -5.19
N GLU A 77 10.21 14.24 -5.22
CA GLU A 77 10.66 13.20 -4.29
C GLU A 77 10.73 13.71 -2.84
N ASN A 78 10.68 15.03 -2.63
CA ASN A 78 10.65 15.69 -1.33
C ASN A 78 9.23 15.92 -0.77
N ASN A 79 8.16 15.53 -1.49
CA ASN A 79 6.82 15.57 -0.90
C ASN A 79 6.74 14.65 0.32
N PRO A 80 6.06 15.09 1.39
CA PRO A 80 5.87 14.26 2.56
C PRO A 80 5.12 12.98 2.16
N PRO A 81 5.47 11.82 2.73
CA PRO A 81 4.66 10.63 2.62
C PRO A 81 3.27 10.87 3.26
N TYR A 82 2.22 10.38 2.64
CA TYR A 82 0.96 10.16 3.33
C TYR A 82 1.17 9.11 4.43
N LEU A 83 0.60 9.42 5.59
CA LEU A 83 0.36 8.50 6.67
C LEU A 83 -1.09 8.03 6.57
N LEU A 84 -1.29 6.72 6.37
CA LEU A 84 -2.62 6.12 6.41
C LEU A 84 -2.92 5.66 7.82
N ARG A 85 -4.01 6.19 8.39
CA ARG A 85 -4.56 5.72 9.66
C ARG A 85 -5.56 4.62 9.39
N ILE A 86 -5.14 3.37 9.58
CA ILE A 86 -6.00 2.21 9.33
C ILE A 86 -6.57 1.71 10.64
N GLY A 87 -7.88 1.50 10.63
CA GLY A 87 -8.58 0.71 11.64
C GLY A 87 -9.64 1.52 12.38
N PHE A 88 -10.89 1.40 11.93
CA PHE A 88 -12.03 1.52 12.82
C PHE A 88 -12.14 0.23 13.66
N GLY A 89 -11.68 0.25 14.92
CA GLY A 89 -11.71 -0.91 15.81
C GLY A 89 -10.63 -0.94 16.92
N LYS A 90 -10.33 -2.14 17.45
CA LYS A 90 -9.54 -2.35 18.69
C LYS A 90 -8.03 -2.04 18.59
N THR A 91 -7.49 -1.76 17.40
CA THR A 91 -6.07 -1.40 17.24
C THR A 91 -5.87 -0.54 15.97
N PRO A 92 -6.13 0.78 16.04
CA PRO A 92 -5.73 1.68 14.96
C PRO A 92 -4.21 1.60 14.77
N ARG A 93 -3.74 1.68 13.52
CA ARG A 93 -2.32 1.78 13.19
C ARG A 93 -2.09 2.83 12.13
N THR A 94 -0.98 3.55 12.26
CA THR A 94 -0.48 4.43 11.21
C THR A 94 0.51 3.64 10.37
N ILE A 95 0.29 3.58 9.05
CA ILE A 95 1.30 3.06 8.13
C ILE A 95 1.84 4.19 7.27
N PRO A 96 3.17 4.29 7.11
CA PRO A 96 3.72 5.15 6.10
C PRO A 96 3.53 4.54 4.71
N VAL A 97 3.15 5.39 3.76
CA VAL A 97 2.91 5.00 2.37
C VAL A 97 4.11 5.37 1.51
N ALA A 98 4.61 4.41 0.74
CA ALA A 98 5.69 4.70 -0.20
C ALA A 98 5.24 5.56 -1.38
N GLN A 99 6.19 6.29 -1.97
CA GLN A 99 6.00 7.23 -3.08
C GLN A 99 5.02 6.76 -4.19
N PRO A 100 5.07 5.52 -4.71
CA PRO A 100 4.12 5.10 -5.74
C PRO A 100 2.65 5.13 -5.30
N ALA A 101 2.36 4.66 -4.08
CA ALA A 101 1.03 4.75 -3.50
C ALA A 101 0.69 6.17 -3.05
N ASN A 102 1.69 6.91 -2.57
CA ASN A 102 1.56 8.32 -2.19
C ASN A 102 1.05 9.15 -3.37
N ARG A 103 1.67 9.01 -4.54
CA ARG A 103 1.31 9.71 -5.78
C ARG A 103 -0.08 9.34 -6.26
N ALA A 104 -0.42 8.05 -6.24
CA ALA A 104 -1.75 7.58 -6.64
C ALA A 104 -2.85 8.15 -5.73
N LEU A 105 -2.61 8.15 -4.41
CA LEU A 105 -3.52 8.77 -3.44
C LEU A 105 -3.62 10.29 -3.63
N HIS A 106 -2.52 11.00 -3.81
CA HIS A 106 -2.53 12.45 -4.07
C HIS A 106 -3.38 12.80 -5.30
N THR A 107 -3.16 12.07 -6.40
CA THR A 107 -3.88 12.29 -7.66
C THR A 107 -5.38 12.00 -7.49
N TRP A 108 -5.71 10.94 -6.76
CA TRP A 108 -7.08 10.55 -6.48
C TRP A 108 -7.82 11.56 -5.57
N MET A 109 -7.17 11.97 -4.50
CA MET A 109 -7.71 12.85 -3.47
C MET A 109 -7.84 14.30 -3.93
N ALA A 110 -7.00 14.76 -4.87
CA ALA A 110 -7.10 16.10 -5.46
C ALA A 110 -8.49 16.37 -6.06
N ASP A 111 -9.09 15.36 -6.70
CA ASP A 111 -10.43 15.45 -7.27
C ASP A 111 -11.55 15.08 -6.27
N ARG A 112 -11.19 14.46 -5.14
CA ARG A 112 -12.11 13.78 -4.20
C ARG A 112 -11.69 13.94 -2.74
N PRO A 113 -11.54 15.18 -2.23
CA PRO A 113 -11.00 15.43 -0.91
C PRO A 113 -11.88 14.88 0.23
N ASP A 114 -13.18 14.72 -0.02
CA ASP A 114 -14.18 14.28 0.98
C ASP A 114 -14.78 12.89 0.65
N ALA A 115 -14.06 12.03 -0.08
CA ALA A 115 -14.57 10.72 -0.44
C ALA A 115 -14.82 9.82 0.78
N ALA A 116 -16.08 9.44 0.99
CA ALA A 116 -16.50 8.44 1.99
C ALA A 116 -17.53 7.49 1.35
N PRO A 117 -17.18 6.22 1.05
CA PRO A 117 -15.85 5.59 1.20
C PRO A 117 -14.81 6.15 0.23
N LEU A 118 -13.52 5.94 0.54
CA LEU A 118 -12.37 6.37 -0.28
C LEU A 118 -12.48 5.91 -1.74
N LEU A 119 -13.00 4.70 -1.97
CA LEU A 119 -13.25 4.13 -3.30
C LEU A 119 -14.77 4.00 -3.55
N PRO A 120 -15.42 5.01 -4.18
CA PRO A 120 -16.85 4.99 -4.46
C PRO A 120 -17.26 3.79 -5.31
N GLY A 121 -18.40 3.19 -4.98
CA GLY A 121 -18.94 2.01 -5.68
C GLY A 121 -18.31 0.68 -5.24
N ALA A 122 -17.37 0.68 -4.29
CA ALA A 122 -16.84 -0.50 -3.64
C ALA A 122 -16.79 -0.31 -2.12
N SER A 123 -17.97 -0.17 -1.51
CA SER A 123 -18.16 0.12 -0.08
C SER A 123 -18.23 -1.14 0.80
N THR A 124 -18.04 -2.34 0.23
CA THR A 124 -18.00 -3.58 1.02
C THR A 124 -16.76 -4.40 0.68
N PRO A 125 -16.28 -5.24 1.62
CA PRO A 125 -15.15 -6.14 1.36
C PRO A 125 -15.36 -7.03 0.12
N GLU A 126 -16.59 -7.46 -0.16
CA GLU A 126 -16.92 -8.27 -1.34
C GLU A 126 -16.83 -7.47 -2.64
N GLN A 127 -17.24 -6.20 -2.63
CA GLN A 127 -17.13 -5.33 -3.79
C GLN A 127 -15.66 -4.99 -4.08
N ILE A 128 -14.87 -4.69 -3.04
CA ILE A 128 -13.42 -4.51 -3.16
C ILE A 128 -12.75 -5.78 -3.66
N ALA A 129 -13.11 -6.95 -3.12
CA ALA A 129 -12.58 -8.23 -3.57
C ALA A 129 -12.93 -8.55 -5.03
N SER A 130 -14.17 -8.24 -5.45
CA SER A 130 -14.60 -8.41 -6.84
C SER A 130 -13.81 -7.50 -7.79
N ARG A 131 -13.66 -6.22 -7.41
CA ARG A 131 -12.86 -5.24 -8.17
C ARG A 131 -11.39 -5.64 -8.24
N TRP A 132 -10.81 -6.05 -7.11
CA TRP A 132 -9.43 -6.53 -7.07
C TRP A 132 -9.21 -7.77 -7.92
N LYS A 133 -10.13 -8.75 -7.85
CA LYS A 133 -10.13 -9.91 -8.73
C LYS A 133 -10.18 -9.50 -10.20
N HIS A 134 -10.98 -8.51 -10.57
CA HIS A 134 -11.02 -7.99 -11.93
C HIS A 134 -9.65 -7.48 -12.39
N VAL A 135 -8.99 -6.65 -11.57
CA VAL A 135 -7.64 -6.12 -11.85
C VAL A 135 -6.63 -7.26 -12.04
N LEU A 136 -6.62 -8.24 -11.12
CA LEU A 136 -5.72 -9.39 -11.17
C LEU A 136 -5.89 -10.19 -12.47
N LEU A 137 -7.13 -10.46 -12.89
CA LEU A 137 -7.41 -11.19 -14.12
C LEU A 137 -7.03 -10.41 -15.38
N LYS A 138 -7.26 -9.09 -15.37
CA LYS A 138 -6.83 -8.21 -16.47
C LYS A 138 -5.30 -8.16 -16.61
N ALA A 139 -4.58 -8.33 -15.51
CA ALA A 139 -3.13 -8.42 -15.47
C ALA A 139 -2.57 -9.82 -15.82
N GLY A 140 -3.43 -10.79 -16.15
CA GLY A 140 -3.02 -12.16 -16.50
C GLY A 140 -2.81 -13.09 -15.31
N VAL A 141 -3.20 -12.70 -14.10
CA VAL A 141 -3.11 -13.55 -12.89
C VAL A 141 -4.32 -14.49 -12.81
N HIS A 142 -4.41 -15.44 -13.73
CA HIS A 142 -5.59 -16.32 -13.90
C HIS A 142 -5.92 -17.19 -12.68
N ARG A 143 -4.94 -17.49 -11.82
CA ARG A 143 -5.17 -18.22 -10.55
C ARG A 143 -6.14 -17.50 -9.60
N ALA A 144 -6.38 -16.20 -9.78
CA ALA A 144 -7.39 -15.45 -9.04
C ALA A 144 -8.85 -15.93 -9.30
N GLU A 145 -9.09 -16.72 -10.35
CA GLU A 145 -10.43 -17.28 -10.62
C GLU A 145 -10.88 -18.28 -9.57
N GLY A 146 -9.97 -19.13 -9.09
CA GLY A 146 -10.28 -20.29 -8.24
C GLY A 146 -9.75 -20.22 -6.81
N GLU A 147 -8.86 -19.27 -6.49
CA GLU A 147 -8.18 -19.23 -5.19
C GLU A 147 -8.50 -17.96 -4.39
N GLY A 148 -9.31 -18.08 -3.33
CA GLY A 148 -9.60 -16.97 -2.43
C GLY A 148 -8.36 -16.37 -1.74
N SER A 149 -7.27 -17.16 -1.60
CA SER A 149 -6.01 -16.67 -1.02
C SER A 149 -5.27 -15.67 -1.91
N VAL A 150 -5.56 -15.63 -3.22
CA VAL A 150 -4.93 -14.72 -4.18
C VAL A 150 -5.38 -13.27 -3.96
N LEU A 151 -6.52 -13.06 -3.30
CA LEU A 151 -7.00 -11.74 -2.92
C LEU A 151 -6.01 -11.01 -1.99
N GLU A 152 -5.28 -11.76 -1.16
CA GLU A 152 -4.24 -11.21 -0.26
C GLU A 152 -2.82 -11.34 -0.85
N ALA A 153 -2.67 -11.73 -2.12
CA ALA A 153 -1.36 -12.04 -2.69
C ALA A 153 -0.42 -10.83 -2.82
N GLY A 154 -0.98 -9.62 -2.99
CA GLY A 154 -0.23 -8.36 -2.96
C GLY A 154 0.38 -8.12 -1.58
N ARG A 155 -0.45 -8.16 -0.54
CA ARG A 155 -0.02 -8.05 0.85
C ARG A 155 0.99 -9.13 1.25
N ASN A 156 0.76 -10.38 0.86
CA ASN A 156 1.68 -11.49 1.16
C ASN A 156 3.04 -11.31 0.49
N ARG A 157 3.07 -10.71 -0.72
CA ARG A 157 4.32 -10.33 -1.37
C ARG A 157 5.08 -9.30 -0.55
N LEU A 158 4.41 -8.23 -0.10
CA LEU A 158 5.03 -7.21 0.73
C LEU A 158 5.56 -7.81 2.05
N LEU A 159 4.77 -8.66 2.71
CA LEU A 159 5.20 -9.37 3.92
C LEU A 159 6.49 -10.16 3.67
N LYS A 160 6.55 -10.95 2.59
CA LYS A 160 7.75 -11.74 2.24
C LYS A 160 8.97 -10.84 2.00
N TYR A 161 8.78 -9.70 1.34
CA TYR A 161 9.85 -8.74 1.09
C TYR A 161 10.39 -8.13 2.40
N LEU A 162 9.49 -7.64 3.27
CA LEU A 162 9.86 -7.03 4.55
C LEU A 162 10.54 -8.03 5.49
N LEU A 163 10.05 -9.27 5.57
CA LEU A 163 10.70 -10.34 6.34
C LEU A 163 12.13 -10.62 5.83
N GLY A 164 12.34 -10.64 4.51
CA GLY A 164 13.68 -10.79 3.94
C GLY A 164 14.62 -9.62 4.26
N LEU A 165 14.09 -8.41 4.49
CA LEU A 165 14.90 -7.29 4.98
C LEU A 165 15.26 -7.44 6.46
N GLU A 166 14.34 -7.92 7.29
CA GLU A 166 14.63 -8.25 8.70
C GLU A 166 15.72 -9.33 8.81
N GLU A 167 15.61 -10.40 8.02
CA GLU A 167 16.58 -11.50 8.01
C GLU A 167 18.01 -11.04 7.63
N ARG A 168 18.12 -9.98 6.82
CA ARG A 168 19.39 -9.38 6.40
C ARG A 168 19.87 -8.25 7.33
N GLY A 169 19.12 -7.94 8.38
CA GLY A 169 19.42 -6.86 9.32
C GLY A 169 19.20 -5.45 8.76
N ALA A 170 18.49 -5.33 7.63
CA ALA A 170 18.14 -4.03 7.04
C ALA A 170 16.90 -3.39 7.71
N LEU A 171 16.07 -4.20 8.37
CA LEU A 171 14.97 -3.74 9.23
C LEU A 171 15.04 -4.38 10.61
N PRO A 172 14.52 -3.73 11.66
CA PRO A 172 14.42 -4.31 12.99
C PRO A 172 13.52 -5.56 13.01
N TYR A 173 13.85 -6.53 13.86
CA TYR A 173 13.02 -7.72 14.07
C TYR A 173 11.60 -7.34 14.54
N GLY A 174 10.58 -7.94 13.92
CA GLY A 174 9.18 -7.72 14.26
C GLY A 174 8.55 -6.48 13.60
N TYR A 175 9.32 -5.76 12.79
CA TYR A 175 8.88 -4.60 12.02
C TYR A 175 7.78 -4.97 11.01
N ALA A 176 8.02 -5.95 10.15
CA ALA A 176 7.11 -6.41 9.09
C ALA A 176 5.75 -6.81 9.66
N ALA A 177 5.78 -7.44 10.83
CA ALA A 177 4.58 -7.85 11.53
C ALA A 177 3.84 -6.63 12.15
N ALA A 178 4.56 -5.65 12.70
CA ALA A 178 3.96 -4.41 13.20
C ALA A 178 3.36 -3.56 12.06
N TYR A 179 4.10 -3.37 10.97
CA TYR A 179 3.67 -2.64 9.77
C TYR A 179 2.36 -3.19 9.20
N LEU A 180 2.26 -4.52 9.09
CA LEU A 180 1.10 -5.19 8.50
C LEU A 180 0.00 -5.56 9.50
N GLY A 181 0.05 -5.01 10.73
CA GLY A 181 -0.96 -5.23 11.77
C GLY A 181 -1.13 -6.71 12.15
N LEU A 182 -0.05 -7.48 12.16
CA LEU A 182 -0.05 -8.88 12.59
C LEU A 182 -0.05 -8.96 14.13
N PRO A 183 -0.96 -9.75 14.74
CA PRO A 183 -1.00 -9.89 16.19
C PRO A 183 0.26 -10.59 16.72
N GLY A 184 0.70 -10.20 17.92
CA GLY A 184 1.78 -10.89 18.66
C GLY A 184 3.14 -10.21 18.65
N THR A 185 3.29 -9.04 18.04
CA THR A 185 4.56 -8.29 18.00
C THR A 185 4.83 -7.45 19.24
N GLY A 186 3.81 -7.18 20.05
CA GLY A 186 3.90 -6.22 21.16
C GLY A 186 4.04 -4.75 20.73
N LEU A 187 4.24 -4.49 19.42
CA LEU A 187 4.35 -3.17 18.82
C LEU A 187 2.97 -2.75 18.30
N ARG A 188 2.35 -1.76 18.95
CA ARG A 188 1.08 -1.16 18.51
C ARG A 188 1.28 -0.10 17.43
N GLU A 189 2.42 0.57 17.47
CA GLU A 189 2.82 1.60 16.53
C GLU A 189 4.30 1.42 16.21
N LEU A 190 4.65 1.71 14.96
CA LEU A 190 6.04 1.79 14.54
C LEU A 190 6.63 3.13 15.03
N PRO A 191 7.80 3.14 15.68
CA PRO A 191 8.54 4.37 15.93
C PRO A 191 8.75 5.18 14.65
N SER A 192 8.45 6.48 14.70
CA SER A 192 8.57 7.42 13.57
C SER A 192 9.96 7.39 12.92
N ARG A 193 11.03 7.21 13.70
CA ARG A 193 12.40 7.05 13.19
C ARG A 193 12.59 5.93 12.16
N TRP A 194 11.67 4.96 12.10
CA TRP A 194 11.71 3.86 11.14
C TRP A 194 10.79 4.09 9.94
N TYR A 195 10.05 5.19 9.88
CA TYR A 195 9.12 5.47 8.78
C TYR A 195 9.91 5.72 7.49
N HIS A 196 10.90 6.61 7.54
CA HIS A 196 11.73 6.94 6.37
C HIS A 196 12.48 5.72 5.81
N ASP A 197 13.09 4.89 6.67
CA ASP A 197 13.80 3.68 6.23
C ASP A 197 12.87 2.73 5.48
N VAL A 198 11.60 2.68 5.87
CA VAL A 198 10.63 1.75 5.30
C VAL A 198 9.94 2.32 4.08
N ILE A 199 9.61 3.60 4.08
CA ILE A 199 9.18 4.30 2.86
C ILE A 199 10.21 4.07 1.76
N ARG A 200 11.50 4.25 2.10
CA ARG A 200 12.60 4.00 1.19
C ARG A 200 12.68 2.54 0.76
N ALA A 201 12.67 1.60 1.70
CA ALA A 201 12.71 0.18 1.35
C ALA A 201 11.51 -0.27 0.49
N ILE A 202 10.31 0.26 0.74
CA ILE A 202 9.10 -0.05 -0.01
C ILE A 202 9.15 0.60 -1.40
N ALA A 203 9.69 1.82 -1.52
CA ALA A 203 9.92 2.48 -2.81
C ALA A 203 10.97 1.75 -3.65
N ASP A 204 12.04 1.26 -3.01
CA ASP A 204 13.15 0.52 -3.63
C ASP A 204 12.81 -0.98 -3.85
N GLN A 205 11.55 -1.38 -3.67
CA GLN A 205 11.15 -2.75 -3.97
C GLN A 205 11.49 -3.11 -5.42
N PRO A 206 11.94 -4.35 -5.68
CA PRO A 206 12.19 -4.81 -7.04
C PRO A 206 10.85 -5.08 -7.75
N LEU A 207 10.13 -4.00 -8.05
CA LEU A 207 9.02 -3.92 -8.98
C LEU A 207 9.65 -3.48 -10.30
N GLY A 208 9.54 -4.28 -11.36
CA GLY A 208 10.06 -3.93 -12.68
C GLY A 208 11.58 -3.97 -12.92
N GLN A 209 12.46 -4.16 -11.93
CA GLN A 209 13.92 -4.26 -12.16
C GLN A 209 14.45 -5.70 -12.06
N ASN A 210 14.00 -6.52 -13.00
CA ASN A 210 14.70 -7.68 -13.58
C ASN A 210 13.88 -8.13 -14.81
N ALA A 211 13.58 -7.19 -15.71
CA ALA A 211 13.00 -7.49 -17.03
C ALA A 211 14.09 -8.03 -17.99
N GLY A 212 14.88 -8.99 -17.51
CA GLY A 212 16.02 -9.58 -18.22
C GLY A 212 15.97 -11.10 -18.11
N ALA A 213 15.43 -11.70 -19.18
CA ALA A 213 15.41 -13.11 -19.54
C ALA A 213 14.53 -14.06 -18.69
N PRO A 214 13.74 -14.95 -19.34
CA PRO A 214 13.23 -16.15 -18.68
C PRO A 214 14.44 -16.96 -18.19
N ALA A 215 14.35 -17.50 -16.99
CA ALA A 215 15.27 -18.55 -16.57
C ALA A 215 15.10 -19.71 -17.57
N GLU A 216 16.11 -19.93 -18.41
CA GLU A 216 16.23 -21.21 -19.10
C GLU A 216 16.36 -22.28 -18.02
N GLU A 217 15.42 -23.22 -18.02
CA GLU A 217 15.52 -24.45 -17.24
C GLU A 217 16.68 -25.27 -17.80
N GLU A 218 17.74 -25.44 -17.02
CA GLU A 218 18.66 -26.59 -17.13
C GLU A 218 18.24 -27.69 -16.15
#